data_AF-A0A7V3XJY3-F1
#
_entry.id   AF-A0A7V3XJY3-F1
#
_cell.length_a   1.000
_cell.length_b   1.000
_cell.length_c   1.000
_cell.angle_alpha   90.00
_cell.angle_beta   90.00
_cell.angle_gamma   90.00
#
_symmetry.space_group_name_H-M   'P 1'
#
loop_
_entity.id
_entity.type
_entity.pdbx_description
1 polymer ?
#
loop_
_entity_poly.entity_id
_entity_poly.type
_entity_poly.pdbx_seq_one_letter_code
_entity_poly.pdbx_strand_id
1 'polypeptide(L)'
;MAEVRRNLAAKLPEAAPFFEEFLRSVPLQIHRPTSHHQERARELADAKDVPILAAAIGAGARLLVTHNVRHFRSGQGVRVVRPRTLIEKVRAWMGSFGT
;
A
#
# COMPACT_ATOMS: atom_id res chain seq x y z
N MET A 1 -4.83 7.72 5.41
CA MET A 1 -4.02 8.95 5.24
C MET A 1 -3.78 9.72 6.53
N ALA A 2 -4.70 9.70 7.51
CA ALA A 2 -4.51 10.41 8.78
C ALA A 2 -3.20 10.05 9.53
N GLU A 3 -2.81 8.77 9.55
CA GLU A 3 -1.57 8.33 10.18
C GLU A 3 -0.32 8.92 9.51
N VAL A 4 -0.26 8.92 8.18
CA VAL A 4 0.86 9.50 7.43
C VAL A 4 0.99 10.99 7.71
N ARG A 5 -0.13 11.73 7.68
CA ARG A 5 -0.16 13.16 8.01
C ARG A 5 0.34 13.44 9.43
N ARG A 6 -0.13 12.66 10.41
CA ARG A 6 0.32 12.76 11.80
C ARG A 6 1.82 12.48 11.95
N ASN A 7 2.30 11.43 11.29
CA ASN A 7 3.71 11.04 11.33
C ASN A 7 4.61 12.10 10.67
N LEU A 8 4.21 12.66 9.53
CA LEU A 8 4.95 13.74 8.88
C LEU A 8 4.98 14.99 9.76
N ALA A 9 3.83 15.45 10.27
CA ALA A 9 3.78 16.61 11.15
C ALA A 9 4.67 16.45 12.40
N ALA A 10 4.76 15.23 12.95
CA ALA A 10 5.55 14.96 14.16
C ALA A 10 7.05 14.74 13.89
N LYS A 11 7.43 14.15 12.75
CA LYS A 11 8.81 13.68 12.50
C LYS A 11 9.56 14.49 11.44
N LEU A 12 8.82 15.11 10.52
CA LEU A 12 9.36 15.84 9.37
C LEU A 12 8.33 16.86 8.85
N PRO A 13 7.98 17.89 9.65
CA PRO A 13 6.88 18.81 9.35
C PRO A 13 7.06 19.55 8.02
N GLU A 14 8.29 19.83 7.60
CA GLU A 14 8.63 20.45 6.32
C GLU A 14 8.23 19.59 5.11
N ALA A 15 8.06 18.27 5.29
CA ALA A 15 7.60 17.36 4.24
C ALA A 15 6.08 17.30 4.07
N ALA A 16 5.31 17.83 5.04
CA ALA A 16 3.85 17.76 4.99
C ALA A 16 3.25 18.50 3.77
N PRO A 17 3.69 19.72 3.39
CA PRO A 17 3.18 20.39 2.20
C PRO A 17 3.44 19.62 0.91
N PHE A 18 4.63 19.02 0.75
CA PHE A 18 4.99 18.22 -0.42
C PHE A 18 4.16 16.94 -0.52
N PHE A 19 3.85 16.31 0.62
CA PHE A 19 2.95 15.16 0.63
C PHE A 19 1.55 15.52 0.13
N GLU A 20 1.00 16.67 0.54
CA GLU A 20 -0.30 17.14 0.05
C GLU A 20 -0.30 17.47 -1.44
N GLU A 21 0.79 18.06 -1.95
CA GLU A 21 0.97 18.29 -3.38
C GLU A 21 1.04 16.99 -4.16
N PHE A 22 1.82 16.01 -3.67
CA PHE A 22 1.90 14.69 -4.27
C PHE A 22 0.52 14.03 -4.37
N LEU A 23 -0.27 14.04 -3.30
CA LEU A 23 -1.62 13.46 -3.32
C LEU A 23 -2.55 14.11 -4.34
N ARG A 24 -2.40 15.41 -4.62
CA ARG A 24 -3.16 16.11 -5.68
C ARG A 24 -2.70 15.74 -7.09
N SER A 25 -1.44 15.34 -7.25
CA SER A 25 -0.83 15.02 -8.55
C SER A 25 -1.09 13.59 -9.04
N VAL A 26 -1.56 12.70 -8.17
CA VAL A 26 -1.76 11.27 -8.51
C VAL A 26 -3.25 10.91 -8.51
N PRO A 27 -3.68 9.96 -9.36
CA PRO A 27 -5.06 9.46 -9.37
C PRO A 27 -5.30 8.54 -8.15
N LEU A 28 -5.40 9.14 -6.96
CA LEU A 28 -5.57 8.44 -5.70
C LEU A 28 -7.00 7.92 -5.54
N GLN A 29 -7.13 6.67 -5.14
CA GLN A 29 -8.41 6.09 -4.69
C GLN A 29 -8.29 5.63 -3.25
N ILE A 30 -9.28 5.99 -2.42
CA ILE A 30 -9.36 5.56 -1.02
C ILE A 30 -10.42 4.48 -0.90
N HIS A 31 -10.00 3.27 -0.59
CA HIS A 31 -10.89 2.14 -0.38
C HIS A 31 -11.15 1.92 1.12
N ARG A 32 -12.42 1.74 1.48
CA ARG A 32 -12.83 1.37 2.85
C ARG A 32 -13.27 -0.09 2.85
N PRO A 33 -12.56 -1.00 3.54
CA PRO A 33 -12.93 -2.41 3.54
C PRO A 33 -14.23 -2.65 4.30
N THR A 34 -15.07 -3.53 3.77
CA THR A 34 -16.23 -4.09 4.48
C THR A 34 -15.80 -5.17 5.48
N SER A 35 -16.70 -5.59 6.37
CA SER A 35 -16.46 -6.70 7.32
C SER A 35 -16.05 -7.99 6.61
N HIS A 36 -16.67 -8.31 5.47
CA HIS A 36 -16.33 -9.49 4.67
C HIS A 36 -14.87 -9.45 4.16
N HIS A 37 -14.38 -8.28 3.77
CA HIS A 37 -12.97 -8.13 3.39
C HIS A 37 -12.03 -8.34 4.60
N GLN A 38 -12.45 -7.91 5.79
CA GLN A 38 -11.67 -8.10 7.02
C GLN A 38 -11.61 -9.57 7.43
N GLU A 39 -12.72 -10.31 7.29
CA GLU A 39 -12.74 -11.77 7.51
C GLU A 39 -11.73 -12.48 6.60
N ARG A 40 -11.76 -12.15 5.30
CA ARG A 40 -10.82 -12.70 4.30
C ARG A 40 -9.36 -12.35 4.57
N ALA A 41 -9.09 -11.25 5.27
CA ALA A 41 -7.75 -10.80 5.63
C ALA A 41 -7.27 -11.30 7.00
N ARG A 42 -8.16 -11.76 7.88
CA ARG A 42 -7.90 -12.00 9.31
C ARG A 42 -6.75 -12.97 9.56
N GLU A 43 -6.64 -14.01 8.77
CA GLU A 43 -5.56 -14.99 8.89
C GLU A 43 -4.30 -14.57 8.14
N LEU A 44 -4.37 -13.60 7.24
CA LEU A 44 -3.26 -13.22 6.37
C LEU A 44 -2.50 -11.99 6.86
N ALA A 45 -2.90 -11.39 7.97
CA ALA A 45 -2.22 -10.23 8.55
C ALA A 45 -2.27 -10.28 10.08
N ASP A 46 -1.30 -9.62 10.72
CA ASP A 46 -1.36 -9.35 12.15
C ASP A 46 -2.63 -8.55 12.47
N ALA A 47 -3.22 -8.76 13.65
CA ALA A 47 -4.55 -8.22 14.00
C ALA A 47 -4.70 -6.70 13.75
N LYS A 48 -3.66 -5.92 14.05
CA LYS A 48 -3.65 -4.45 13.83
C LYS A 48 -3.57 -4.05 12.35
N ASP A 49 -3.03 -4.93 11.52
CA ASP A 49 -2.73 -4.70 10.12
C ASP A 49 -3.82 -5.29 9.18
N VAL A 50 -4.77 -6.07 9.74
CA VAL A 50 -5.94 -6.63 9.01
C VAL A 50 -6.68 -5.59 8.17
N PRO A 51 -7.00 -4.37 8.67
CA PRO A 51 -7.71 -3.38 7.85
C PRO A 51 -6.94 -2.96 6.59
N ILE A 52 -5.60 -3.00 6.62
CA ILE A 52 -4.75 -2.63 5.48
C ILE A 52 -4.86 -3.69 4.38
N LEU A 53 -4.70 -4.97 4.74
CA LEU A 53 -4.82 -6.06 3.78
C LEU A 53 -6.26 -6.21 3.26
N ALA A 54 -7.26 -6.05 4.14
CA ALA A 54 -8.66 -6.04 3.75
C ALA A 54 -8.96 -4.96 2.70
N ALA A 55 -8.40 -3.75 2.87
CA ALA A 55 -8.57 -2.68 1.90
C ALA A 55 -7.95 -3.03 0.53
N ALA A 56 -6.78 -3.68 0.53
CA ALA A 56 -6.14 -4.15 -0.71
C ALA A 56 -6.99 -5.22 -1.43
N ILE A 57 -7.54 -6.18 -0.67
CA ILE A 57 -8.44 -7.21 -1.21
C ILE A 57 -9.71 -6.56 -1.82
N GLY A 58 -10.37 -5.67 -1.08
CA GLY A 58 -11.60 -5.03 -1.54
C GLY A 58 -11.39 -4.08 -2.72
N ALA A 59 -10.21 -3.49 -2.85
CA ALA A 59 -9.83 -2.69 -4.01
C ALA A 59 -9.44 -3.54 -5.24
N GLY A 60 -9.37 -4.87 -5.12
CA GLY A 60 -8.85 -5.74 -6.18
C GLY A 60 -7.37 -5.51 -6.48
N ALA A 61 -6.60 -5.02 -5.50
CA ALA A 61 -5.20 -4.68 -5.69
C ALA A 61 -4.36 -5.94 -5.94
N ARG A 62 -3.53 -5.93 -6.98
CA ARG A 62 -2.61 -7.04 -7.26
C ARG A 62 -1.42 -7.09 -6.31
N LEU A 63 -1.03 -5.92 -5.77
CA LEU A 63 0.15 -5.75 -4.94
C LEU A 63 -0.19 -4.95 -3.68
N LEU A 64 0.27 -5.44 -2.53
CA LEU A 64 0.42 -4.65 -1.31
C LEU A 64 1.92 -4.34 -1.14
N VAL A 65 2.29 -3.08 -1.29
CA VAL A 65 3.69 -2.64 -1.20
C VAL A 65 3.95 -2.11 0.21
N THR A 66 4.89 -2.74 0.94
CA THR A 66 5.19 -2.35 2.32
C THR A 66 6.60 -2.76 2.73
N HIS A 67 7.18 -2.05 3.70
CA HIS A 67 8.40 -2.50 4.39
C HIS A 67 8.10 -3.56 5.46
N ASN A 68 6.87 -3.60 5.99
CA ASN A 68 6.45 -4.48 7.07
C ASN A 68 6.01 -5.87 6.56
N VAL A 69 6.72 -6.43 5.58
CA VAL A 69 6.28 -7.66 4.89
C VAL A 69 6.10 -8.87 5.81
N ARG A 70 6.69 -8.86 7.02
CA ARG A 70 6.54 -9.95 8.00
C ARG A 70 5.16 -9.97 8.66
N HIS A 71 4.44 -8.84 8.67
CA HIS A 71 3.11 -8.74 9.27
C HIS A 71 1.99 -9.22 8.33
N PHE A 72 2.35 -9.63 7.11
CA PHE A 72 1.38 -9.99 6.06
C PHE A 72 1.80 -11.28 5.35
N ARG A 73 0.81 -12.02 4.88
CA ARG A 73 0.97 -13.17 3.98
C ARG A 73 0.24 -12.85 2.67
N SER A 74 0.83 -13.27 1.54
CA SER A 74 0.18 -13.14 0.24
C SER A 74 -1.01 -14.11 0.15
N GLY A 75 -2.09 -13.68 -0.49
CA GLY A 75 -3.32 -14.46 -0.60
C GLY A 75 -4.47 -13.60 -1.12
N GLN A 76 -5.61 -14.23 -1.42
CA GLN A 76 -6.83 -13.53 -1.87
C GLN A 76 -6.60 -12.62 -3.09
N GLY A 77 -5.67 -12.98 -3.98
CA GLY A 77 -5.31 -12.20 -5.17
C GLY A 77 -4.29 -11.06 -4.92
N VAL A 78 -3.87 -10.83 -3.67
CA VAL A 78 -2.92 -9.78 -3.29
C VAL A 78 -1.55 -10.38 -3.01
N ARG A 79 -0.51 -9.90 -3.71
CA ARG A 79 0.89 -10.25 -3.40
C ARG A 79 1.55 -9.15 -2.57
N VAL A 80 2.12 -9.54 -1.44
CA VAL A 80 2.89 -8.63 -0.57
C VAL A 80 4.31 -8.50 -1.09
N VAL A 81 4.77 -7.28 -1.36
CA VAL A 81 6.11 -7.01 -1.90
C VAL A 81 6.78 -5.84 -1.18
N ARG A 82 8.12 -5.83 -1.20
CA ARG A 82 8.90 -4.66 -0.76
C ARG A 82 8.91 -3.58 -1.85
N PRO A 83 9.05 -2.29 -1.49
CA PRO A 83 9.18 -1.20 -2.47
C PRO A 83 10.27 -1.43 -3.51
N ARG A 84 11.44 -1.93 -3.10
CA ARG A 84 12.54 -2.28 -4.02
C ARG A 84 12.09 -3.22 -5.14
N THR A 85 11.37 -4.28 -4.79
CA THR A 85 10.88 -5.27 -5.75
C THR A 85 9.91 -4.67 -6.77
N LEU A 86 9.09 -3.69 -6.36
CA LEU A 86 8.24 -2.97 -7.30
C LEU A 86 9.08 -2.13 -8.26
N ILE A 87 10.02 -1.34 -7.73
CA ILE A 87 10.86 -0.44 -8.52
C ILE A 87 11.68 -1.21 -9.56
N GLU A 88 12.29 -2.34 -9.17
CA GLU A 88 13.05 -3.22 -10.07
C GLU A 88 12.17 -3.73 -11.22
N LYS A 89 10.94 -4.16 -10.92
CA LYS A 89 9.99 -4.63 -11.94
C LYS A 89 9.55 -3.53 -12.89
N VAL A 90 9.24 -2.35 -12.37
CA VAL A 90 8.86 -1.19 -13.18
C VAL A 90 10.03 -0.78 -14.08
N ARG A 91 11.26 -0.73 -13.55
CA ARG A 91 12.46 -0.43 -14.35
C ARG A 91 12.68 -1.44 -15.47
N ALA A 92 12.58 -2.73 -15.16
CA ALA A 92 12.72 -3.79 -16.16
C ALA A 92 11.65 -3.67 -17.26
N TRP A 93 10.40 -3.41 -16.87
CA TRP A 93 9.30 -3.19 -17.80
C TRP A 93 9.51 -1.97 -18.68
N MET A 94 9.93 -0.83 -18.11
CA MET A 94 10.28 0.37 -18.88
C MET A 94 11.43 0.12 -19.86
N GLY A 95 12.44 -0.64 -19.45
CA GLY A 95 13.57 -1.01 -20.31
C GLY A 95 13.17 -1.88 -21.49
N SER A 96 12.10 -2.68 -21.35
CA SER A 96 11.59 -3.53 -22.45
C SER A 96 10.86 -2.78 -23.57
N PHE A 97 10.52 -1.49 -23.38
CA PHE A 97 9.98 -0.64 -24.45
C PHE A 97 11.06 0.02 -25.33
N GLY A 98 12.34 -0.14 -24.98
CA GLY A 98 13.47 0.46 -25.69
C GLY A 98 14.12 -0.44 -26.74
N THR A 99 13.43 -1.50 -27.21
CA THR A 99 13.87 -2.38 -28.31
C THR A 99 12.80 -2.38 -29.39
#